data_AF-A0AAE1SPW1-F1
#
_entry.id   AF-A0AAE1SPW1-F1
#
_cell.length_a   1.000
_cell.length_b   1.000
_cell.length_c   1.000
_cell.angle_alpha   90.00
_cell.angle_beta   90.00
_cell.angle_gamma   90.00
#
_symmetry.space_group_name_H-M   'P 1'
#
loop_
_entity.id
_entity.type
_entity.pdbx_description
1 polymer ?
#
loop_
_entity_poly.entity_id
_entity_poly.type
_entity_poly.pdbx_seq_one_letter_code
_entity_poly.pdbx_strand_id
1 'polypeptide(L)'
;MAAADGKLRWLCPFTKSVFPARRRLRLDPSSSLYFPYEPGKQAKSAVKIKNTSKSYVAFKFQTTAPKSCYMRPPGGILTPGESLIATVFKFIEQPENNEKPIVDQKTKVKFKIISLKVKEGTDYVPELFDEQKDQVTIERTLKVVFLDPERPSPALDKLKLQLAQAEAAATEADKKPPVDTGPKVVGEGLIVDEWKERRERYLAKQQVEAVDSVVKQ
;
A
#
# COMPACT_ATOMS: atom_id res chain seq x y z
N MET A 1 34.07 11.62 -63.08
CA MET A 1 33.42 12.91 -62.73
C MET A 1 32.17 12.57 -61.92
N ALA A 2 32.10 13.11 -60.70
CA ALA A 2 31.17 12.86 -59.59
C ALA A 2 29.69 12.66 -59.99
N ALA A 3 28.98 11.63 -59.51
CA ALA A 3 28.33 11.45 -58.20
C ALA A 3 27.17 12.42 -57.90
N ALA A 4 25.93 11.92 -57.76
CA ALA A 4 25.34 11.60 -56.45
C ALA A 4 23.83 11.28 -56.54
N ASP A 5 23.48 10.14 -55.94
CA ASP A 5 22.14 9.59 -55.73
C ASP A 5 21.50 10.29 -54.51
N GLY A 6 20.35 10.95 -54.69
CA GLY A 6 19.72 11.82 -53.69
C GLY A 6 18.45 11.21 -53.08
N LYS A 7 18.55 10.08 -52.38
CA LYS A 7 17.41 9.48 -51.66
C LYS A 7 17.27 10.10 -50.27
N LEU A 8 16.37 11.09 -50.14
CA LEU A 8 15.97 11.68 -48.87
C LEU A 8 15.38 10.59 -47.94
N ARG A 9 16.16 10.12 -46.98
CA ARG A 9 15.65 9.38 -45.82
C ARG A 9 15.04 10.38 -44.85
N TRP A 10 13.73 10.44 -44.79
CA TRP A 10 13.03 11.07 -43.68
C TRP A 10 13.29 10.24 -42.42
N LEU A 11 14.21 10.69 -41.59
CA LEU A 11 14.32 10.24 -40.20
C LEU A 11 13.18 10.89 -39.43
N CYS A 12 12.11 10.13 -39.17
CA CYS A 12 11.11 10.54 -38.20
C CYS A 12 11.79 10.66 -36.83
N PRO A 13 11.89 11.84 -36.21
CA PRO A 13 12.38 11.94 -34.85
C PRO A 13 11.44 11.13 -33.96
N PHE A 14 12.01 10.23 -33.17
CA PHE A 14 11.31 9.40 -32.19
C PHE A 14 10.59 10.34 -31.21
N THR A 15 9.31 10.62 -31.47
CA THR A 15 8.48 11.39 -30.55
C THR A 15 8.31 10.52 -29.31
N LYS A 16 9.05 10.83 -28.24
CA LYS A 16 8.78 10.27 -26.92
C LYS A 16 7.32 10.59 -26.62
N SER A 17 6.47 9.58 -26.70
CA SER A 17 5.03 9.79 -26.60
C SER A 17 4.73 10.36 -25.21
N VAL A 18 4.21 11.59 -25.17
CA VAL A 18 3.79 12.30 -23.94
C VAL A 18 2.42 11.78 -23.51
N PHE A 19 2.23 10.45 -23.50
CA PHE A 19 1.05 9.85 -22.89
C PHE A 19 1.43 9.45 -21.47
N PRO A 20 0.68 9.88 -20.44
CA PRO A 20 0.90 9.37 -19.10
C PRO A 20 0.83 7.84 -19.16
N ALA A 21 1.82 7.18 -18.53
CA ALA A 21 1.91 5.74 -18.54
C ALA A 21 0.54 5.14 -18.18
N ARG A 22 0.00 4.28 -19.06
CA ARG A 22 -1.33 3.69 -18.83
C ARG A 22 -1.31 2.94 -17.50
N ARG A 23 -2.27 3.27 -16.66
CA ARG A 23 -2.50 2.61 -15.38
C ARG A 23 -2.79 1.14 -15.61
N ARG A 24 -2.13 0.28 -14.84
CA ARG A 24 -2.22 -1.19 -14.95
C ARG A 24 -3.18 -1.76 -13.92
N LEU A 25 -3.39 -1.03 -12.82
CA LEU A 25 -4.19 -1.47 -11.69
C LEU A 25 -5.47 -0.64 -11.55
N ARG A 26 -6.60 -1.33 -11.36
CA ARG A 26 -7.87 -0.74 -10.95
C ARG A 26 -8.06 -0.90 -9.45
N LEU A 27 -8.45 0.18 -8.80
CA LEU A 27 -8.63 0.24 -7.35
C LEU A 27 -10.10 0.49 -7.00
N ASP A 28 -10.55 -0.19 -5.96
CA ASP A 28 -11.89 -0.05 -5.41
C ASP A 28 -11.85 -0.13 -3.87
N PRO A 29 -12.03 0.99 -3.15
CA PRO A 29 -12.35 2.34 -3.66
C PRO A 29 -11.23 3.01 -4.48
N SER A 30 -11.61 3.91 -5.39
CA SER A 30 -10.72 4.41 -6.46
C SER A 30 -9.82 5.59 -6.07
N SER A 31 -10.21 6.39 -5.06
CA SER A 31 -9.52 7.64 -4.68
C SER A 31 -9.34 7.84 -3.17
N SER A 32 -10.04 7.07 -2.35
CA SER A 32 -10.09 7.27 -0.90
C SER A 32 -10.08 5.95 -0.15
N LEU A 33 -9.35 5.88 0.96
CA LEU A 33 -9.43 4.84 1.96
C LEU A 33 -10.33 5.31 3.09
N TYR A 34 -11.29 4.47 3.47
CA TYR A 34 -12.26 4.79 4.50
C TYR A 34 -11.87 4.11 5.82
N PHE A 35 -11.83 4.86 6.91
CA PHE A 35 -11.54 4.36 8.25
C PHE A 35 -12.67 4.74 9.20
N PRO A 36 -13.23 3.81 9.98
CA PRO A 36 -14.08 4.16 11.11
C PRO A 36 -13.28 5.05 12.08
N TYR A 37 -13.88 6.15 12.53
CA TYR A 37 -13.24 7.09 13.42
C TYR A 37 -13.36 6.63 14.86
N GLU A 38 -12.27 6.06 15.39
CA GLU A 38 -12.16 5.62 16.78
C GLU A 38 -10.85 6.14 17.40
N PRO A 39 -10.87 7.31 18.06
CA PRO A 39 -9.68 7.90 18.68
C PRO A 39 -9.01 6.97 19.70
N GLY A 40 -7.69 6.81 19.57
CA GLY A 40 -6.87 5.96 20.44
C GLY A 40 -6.90 4.48 20.09
N LYS A 41 -7.63 4.10 19.03
CA LYS A 41 -7.72 2.72 18.56
C LYS A 41 -7.05 2.54 17.20
N GLN A 42 -6.77 1.28 16.89
CA GLN A 42 -6.33 0.87 15.56
C GLN A 42 -7.56 0.65 14.67
N ALA A 43 -7.69 1.48 13.63
CA ALA A 43 -8.72 1.34 12.62
C ALA A 43 -8.19 0.55 11.42
N LYS A 44 -9.09 -0.20 10.77
CA LYS A 44 -8.80 -0.94 9.53
C LYS A 44 -9.57 -0.32 8.36
N SER A 45 -8.95 -0.32 7.19
CA SER A 45 -9.51 0.01 5.89
C SER A 45 -9.20 -1.12 4.91
N ALA A 46 -9.97 -1.25 3.83
CA ALA A 46 -9.73 -2.22 2.78
C ALA A 46 -9.73 -1.55 1.42
N VAL A 47 -8.88 -2.05 0.53
CA VAL A 47 -8.86 -1.64 -0.88
C VAL A 47 -8.65 -2.85 -1.77
N LYS A 48 -9.58 -3.05 -2.71
CA LYS A 48 -9.45 -4.06 -3.76
C LYS A 48 -8.57 -3.52 -4.87
N ILE A 49 -7.55 -4.27 -5.22
CA ILE A 49 -6.62 -4.02 -6.31
C ILE A 49 -6.86 -5.09 -7.37
N LYS A 50 -7.10 -4.69 -8.62
CA LYS A 50 -7.25 -5.62 -9.74
C LYS A 50 -6.26 -5.27 -10.85
N ASN A 51 -5.50 -6.26 -11.30
CA ASN A 51 -4.69 -6.13 -12.51
C ASN A 51 -5.61 -6.18 -13.74
N THR A 52 -5.72 -5.06 -14.45
CA THR A 52 -6.51 -4.96 -15.69
C THR A 52 -5.65 -5.07 -16.95
N SER A 53 -4.34 -5.28 -16.78
CA SER A 53 -3.41 -5.45 -17.89
C SER A 53 -3.29 -6.91 -18.33
N LYS A 54 -2.67 -7.13 -19.49
CA LYS A 54 -2.35 -8.47 -20.02
C LYS A 54 -0.97 -8.98 -19.56
N SER A 55 -0.35 -8.34 -18.57
CA SER A 55 1.00 -8.67 -18.11
C SER A 55 1.01 -8.85 -16.59
N TYR A 56 2.04 -9.52 -16.08
CA TYR A 56 2.28 -9.61 -14.64
C TYR A 56 2.68 -8.24 -14.12
N VAL A 57 2.12 -7.86 -12.97
CA VAL A 57 2.32 -6.54 -12.38
C VAL A 57 2.75 -6.70 -10.92
N ALA A 58 3.98 -6.31 -10.63
CA ALA A 58 4.42 -6.08 -9.27
C ALA A 58 3.79 -4.77 -8.76
N PHE A 59 3.35 -4.75 -7.51
CA PHE A 59 2.87 -3.54 -6.85
C PHE A 59 3.51 -3.40 -5.47
N LYS A 60 3.69 -2.15 -5.03
CA LYS A 60 4.05 -1.84 -3.64
C LYS A 60 3.28 -0.63 -3.14
N PHE A 61 2.98 -0.64 -1.85
CA PHE A 61 2.42 0.51 -1.17
C PHE A 61 3.52 1.48 -0.72
N GLN A 62 3.24 2.78 -0.81
CA GLN A 62 4.03 3.84 -0.24
C GLN A 62 3.11 4.75 0.57
N THR A 63 3.57 5.22 1.72
CA THR A 63 2.79 6.13 2.58
C THR A 63 3.66 7.26 3.08
N THR A 64 3.06 8.43 3.29
CA THR A 64 3.72 9.56 3.95
C THR A 64 3.69 9.44 5.48
N ALA A 65 3.05 8.41 6.04
CA ALA A 65 2.94 8.19 7.48
C ALA A 65 3.33 6.74 7.90
N PRO A 66 4.54 6.26 7.58
CA PRO A 66 4.96 4.88 7.84
C PRO A 66 4.97 4.50 9.33
N LYS A 67 5.00 5.49 10.24
CA LYS A 67 4.97 5.27 11.70
C LYS A 67 3.59 4.88 12.23
N SER A 68 2.53 5.32 11.58
CA SER A 68 1.15 5.17 12.06
C SER A 68 0.25 4.35 11.13
N CYS A 69 0.78 3.84 10.01
CA CYS A 69 0.04 2.94 9.13
C CYS A 69 0.92 1.88 8.46
N TYR A 70 0.30 0.74 8.16
CA TYR A 70 0.87 -0.35 7.40
C TYR A 70 -0.20 -1.04 6.55
N MET A 71 0.25 -1.80 5.55
CA MET A 71 -0.63 -2.47 4.60
C MET A 71 -0.29 -3.95 4.56
N ARG A 72 -1.31 -4.79 4.46
CA ARG A 72 -1.20 -6.25 4.32
C ARG A 72 -1.89 -6.70 3.03
N PRO A 73 -1.17 -7.31 2.08
CA PRO A 73 0.30 -7.39 2.00
C PRO A 73 0.95 -6.03 1.68
N PRO A 74 2.23 -5.81 2.01
CA PRO A 74 2.95 -4.55 1.72
C PRO A 74 3.23 -4.35 0.22
N GLY A 75 3.28 -5.45 -0.53
CA GLY A 75 3.44 -5.53 -1.97
C GLY A 75 3.33 -6.97 -2.43
N GLY A 76 3.37 -7.18 -3.73
CA GLY A 76 3.27 -8.50 -4.34
C GLY A 76 3.21 -8.43 -5.85
N ILE A 77 2.99 -9.57 -6.50
CA ILE A 77 2.79 -9.67 -7.95
C ILE A 77 1.36 -10.14 -8.19
N LEU A 78 0.67 -9.46 -9.11
CA LEU A 78 -0.65 -9.85 -9.61
C LEU A 78 -0.51 -10.35 -11.05
N THR A 79 -1.04 -11.55 -11.29
CA THR A 79 -1.20 -12.11 -12.63
C THR A 79 -2.25 -11.33 -13.43
N PRO A 80 -2.27 -11.45 -14.77
CA PRO A 80 -3.28 -10.77 -15.59
C PRO A 80 -4.70 -11.11 -15.16
N GLY A 81 -5.52 -10.09 -14.83
CA GLY A 81 -6.91 -10.28 -14.42
C GLY A 81 -7.13 -10.56 -12.92
N GLU A 82 -6.07 -10.89 -12.18
CA GLU A 82 -6.13 -11.20 -10.76
C GLU A 82 -6.54 -9.98 -9.92
N SER A 83 -7.19 -10.26 -8.80
CA SER A 83 -7.50 -9.24 -7.81
C SER A 83 -7.20 -9.68 -6.40
N LEU A 84 -6.72 -8.74 -5.60
CA LEU A 84 -6.39 -8.89 -4.20
C LEU A 84 -7.13 -7.82 -3.39
N ILE A 85 -7.52 -8.13 -2.17
CA ILE A 85 -7.98 -7.11 -1.21
C ILE A 85 -6.86 -6.88 -0.21
N ALA A 86 -6.34 -5.67 -0.20
CA ALA A 86 -5.32 -5.26 0.76
C ALA A 86 -5.97 -4.55 1.95
N THR A 87 -5.55 -4.92 3.15
CA THR A 87 -5.98 -4.29 4.39
C THR A 87 -4.98 -3.23 4.79
N VAL A 88 -5.46 -2.01 5.03
CA VAL A 88 -4.67 -0.89 5.54
C VAL A 88 -5.06 -0.65 6.98
N PHE A 89 -4.08 -0.73 7.87
CA PHE A 89 -4.29 -0.48 9.29
C PHE A 89 -3.71 0.89 9.61
N LYS A 90 -4.41 1.66 10.43
CA LYS A 90 -3.99 2.99 10.85
C LYS A 90 -4.34 3.19 12.32
N PHE A 91 -3.37 3.63 13.11
CA PHE A 91 -3.63 4.11 14.46
C PHE A 91 -4.22 5.52 14.39
N ILE A 92 -5.36 5.74 15.05
CA ILE A 92 -6.00 7.06 15.13
C ILE A 92 -5.53 7.70 16.44
N GLU A 93 -4.68 8.71 16.35
CA GLU A 93 -4.20 9.46 17.51
C GLU A 93 -5.35 10.21 18.19
N GLN A 94 -5.38 10.18 19.53
CA GLN A 94 -6.32 10.98 20.30
C GLN A 94 -5.85 12.44 20.28
N PRO A 95 -6.72 13.41 20.00
CA PRO A 95 -6.36 14.81 20.17
C PRO A 95 -6.13 15.10 21.67
N GLU A 96 -4.96 15.62 22.03
CA GLU A 96 -4.55 15.87 23.41
C GLU A 96 -5.17 17.14 24.04
N ASN A 97 -5.94 17.93 23.29
CA ASN A 97 -6.57 19.16 23.80
C ASN A 97 -7.94 19.40 23.15
N ASN A 98 -8.84 20.10 23.84
CA ASN A 98 -10.21 20.50 23.47
C ASN A 98 -10.32 21.40 22.20
N GLU A 99 -9.36 21.32 21.29
CA GLU A 99 -9.54 21.85 19.94
C GLU A 99 -10.46 20.91 19.17
N LYS A 100 -11.58 21.47 18.69
CA LYS A 100 -12.61 20.83 17.87
C LYS A 100 -12.02 19.76 16.95
N PRO A 101 -12.66 18.56 16.83
CA PRO A 101 -12.07 17.42 16.13
C PRO A 101 -11.69 17.86 14.72
N ILE A 102 -10.39 17.83 14.51
CA ILE A 102 -9.69 18.59 13.50
C ILE A 102 -10.14 18.14 12.11
N VAL A 103 -11.19 18.78 11.57
CA VAL A 103 -11.72 18.50 10.24
C VAL A 103 -10.71 18.90 9.16
N ASP A 104 -9.72 19.74 9.49
CA ASP A 104 -8.72 20.25 8.56
C ASP A 104 -7.37 19.50 8.55
N GLN A 105 -7.10 18.61 9.51
CA GLN A 105 -5.95 17.68 9.44
C GLN A 105 -6.27 16.47 8.52
N LYS A 106 -7.49 16.40 7.98
CA LYS A 106 -8.07 15.26 7.25
C LYS A 106 -7.42 14.91 5.91
N THR A 107 -6.32 15.52 5.46
CA THR A 107 -5.77 15.22 4.11
C THR A 107 -4.26 15.10 3.96
N LYS A 108 -3.46 15.13 5.05
CA LYS A 108 -1.99 15.11 4.88
C LYS A 108 -1.43 13.71 4.56
N VAL A 109 -2.03 12.65 5.11
CA VAL A 109 -1.56 11.28 4.84
C VAL A 109 -2.02 10.83 3.46
N LYS A 110 -1.04 10.53 2.59
CA LYS A 110 -1.26 10.04 1.23
C LYS A 110 -0.76 8.61 1.12
N PHE A 111 -1.64 7.73 0.65
CA PHE A 111 -1.31 6.35 0.34
C PHE A 111 -1.11 6.23 -1.17
N LYS A 112 0.13 6.01 -1.61
CA LYS A 112 0.45 5.81 -3.01
C LYS A 112 0.57 4.32 -3.30
N ILE A 113 -0.02 3.89 -4.40
CA ILE A 113 0.19 2.55 -4.96
C ILE A 113 0.97 2.76 -6.23
N ILE A 114 2.12 2.11 -6.31
CA ILE A 114 2.97 2.09 -7.49
C ILE A 114 3.04 0.69 -8.06
N SER A 115 3.24 0.60 -9.36
CA SER A 115 3.30 -0.65 -10.09
C SER A 115 4.51 -0.72 -11.01
N LEU A 116 4.95 -1.94 -11.27
CA LEU A 116 5.99 -2.28 -12.23
C LEU A 116 5.53 -3.46 -13.06
N LYS A 117 5.71 -3.39 -14.38
CA LYS A 117 5.44 -4.53 -15.25
C LYS A 117 6.60 -5.51 -15.13
N VAL A 118 6.30 -6.77 -14.83
CA VAL A 118 7.30 -7.85 -14.69
C VAL A 118 7.02 -8.98 -15.67
N LYS A 119 7.97 -9.91 -15.80
CA LYS A 119 7.80 -11.13 -16.60
C LYS A 119 7.07 -12.19 -15.78
N GLU A 120 6.45 -13.13 -16.47
CA GLU A 120 5.95 -14.35 -15.82
C GLU A 120 7.09 -15.10 -15.13
N GLY A 121 6.81 -15.73 -13.98
CA GLY A 121 7.81 -16.45 -13.18
C GLY A 121 8.81 -15.56 -12.44
N THR A 122 8.60 -14.24 -12.40
CA THR A 122 9.40 -13.33 -11.56
C THR A 122 8.92 -13.42 -10.12
N ASP A 123 9.82 -13.64 -9.17
CA ASP A 123 9.53 -13.57 -7.75
C ASP A 123 9.45 -12.12 -7.26
N TYR A 124 8.59 -11.85 -6.28
CA TYR A 124 8.48 -10.50 -5.72
C TYR A 124 9.68 -10.19 -4.83
N VAL A 125 10.47 -9.18 -5.24
CA VAL A 125 11.55 -8.60 -4.44
C VAL A 125 11.38 -7.07 -4.43
N PRO A 126 11.37 -6.40 -3.26
CA PRO A 126 11.20 -4.94 -3.18
C PRO A 126 12.20 -4.14 -4.02
N GLU A 127 13.40 -4.66 -4.22
CA GLU A 127 14.53 -4.09 -4.96
C GLU A 127 14.23 -3.92 -6.45
N LEU A 128 13.31 -4.70 -7.03
CA LEU A 128 12.89 -4.57 -8.43
C LEU A 128 12.45 -3.14 -8.79
N PHE A 129 11.81 -2.47 -7.83
CA PHE A 129 11.36 -1.09 -8.01
C PHE A 129 12.51 -0.09 -7.95
N ASP A 130 13.63 -0.45 -7.33
CA ASP A 130 14.82 0.38 -7.26
C ASP A 130 15.73 0.18 -8.49
N GLU A 131 15.76 -1.03 -9.05
CA GLU A 131 16.44 -1.34 -10.30
C GLU A 131 15.73 -0.74 -11.52
N GLN A 132 14.39 -0.74 -11.52
CA GLN A 132 13.57 -0.32 -12.67
C GLN A 132 12.79 0.96 -12.40
N LYS A 133 13.38 1.92 -11.67
CA LYS A 133 12.74 3.19 -11.25
C LYS A 133 12.04 3.94 -12.39
N ASP A 134 12.65 3.96 -13.58
CA ASP A 134 12.12 4.66 -14.75
C ASP A 134 10.87 3.99 -15.36
N GLN A 135 10.62 2.71 -15.04
CA GLN A 135 9.47 1.95 -15.52
C GLN A 135 8.34 1.87 -14.48
N VAL A 136 8.59 2.35 -13.26
CA VAL A 136 7.61 2.40 -12.17
C VAL A 136 6.53 3.42 -12.50
N THR A 137 5.28 2.99 -12.39
CA THR A 137 4.10 3.83 -12.62
C THR A 137 3.39 4.09 -11.30
N ILE A 138 3.07 5.35 -11.02
CA ILE A 138 2.17 5.70 -9.91
C ILE A 138 0.72 5.44 -10.36
N GLU A 139 0.09 4.41 -9.79
CA GLU A 139 -1.27 3.98 -10.16
C GLU A 139 -2.32 4.92 -9.55
N ARG A 140 -2.27 5.10 -8.23
CA ARG A 140 -3.18 5.99 -7.49
C ARG A 140 -2.49 6.56 -6.27
N THR A 141 -2.96 7.74 -5.89
CA THR A 141 -2.77 8.31 -4.56
C THR A 141 -4.14 8.36 -3.89
N LEU A 142 -4.34 7.55 -2.85
CA LEU A 142 -5.55 7.46 -2.06
C LEU A 142 -5.48 8.45 -0.89
N LYS A 143 -6.59 9.16 -0.67
CA LYS A 143 -6.80 10.04 0.48
C LYS A 143 -7.42 9.28 1.64
N VAL A 144 -7.20 9.73 2.87
CA VAL A 144 -7.87 9.15 4.04
C VAL A 144 -9.20 9.88 4.26
N VAL A 145 -10.27 9.12 4.44
CA VAL A 145 -11.58 9.63 4.84
C VAL A 145 -12.01 8.90 6.10
N PHE A 146 -12.38 9.66 7.12
CA PHE A 146 -12.90 9.11 8.36
C PHE A 146 -14.42 9.01 8.30
N LEU A 147 -14.95 7.85 8.63
CA LEU A 147 -16.38 7.55 8.72
C LEU A 147 -16.78 7.49 10.18
N ASP A 148 -18.00 7.94 10.47
CA ASP A 148 -18.62 7.78 11.77
C ASP A 148 -19.14 6.34 11.91
N PRO A 149 -18.68 5.55 12.90
CA PRO A 149 -19.12 4.16 13.08
C PRO A 149 -20.60 4.03 13.48
N GLU A 150 -21.18 5.04 14.12
CA GLU A 150 -22.57 5.03 14.59
C GLU A 150 -23.56 5.35 13.46
N ARG A 151 -23.07 6.02 12.41
CA ARG A 151 -23.88 6.42 11.27
C ARG A 151 -23.77 5.40 10.13
N PRO A 152 -24.83 4.62 9.82
CA PRO A 152 -24.80 3.70 8.70
C PRO A 152 -24.59 4.47 7.40
N SER A 153 -23.72 3.94 6.54
CA SER A 153 -23.49 4.51 5.22
C SER A 153 -23.04 3.41 4.24
N PRO A 154 -23.38 3.53 2.95
CA PRO A 154 -22.99 2.53 1.95
C PRO A 154 -21.47 2.30 1.88
N ALA A 155 -20.68 3.34 2.17
CA ALA A 155 -19.22 3.25 2.22
C ALA A 155 -18.73 2.40 3.40
N LEU A 156 -19.37 2.54 4.57
CA LEU A 156 -19.07 1.78 5.76
C LEU A 156 -19.46 0.30 5.60
N ASP A 157 -20.62 0.02 5.02
CA ASP A 157 -21.08 -1.35 4.77
C ASP A 157 -20.16 -2.07 3.78
N LYS A 158 -19.81 -1.39 2.69
CA LYS A 158 -18.84 -1.91 1.72
C LYS A 158 -17.48 -2.17 2.34
N LEU A 159 -17.01 -1.26 3.21
CA LEU A 159 -15.75 -1.43 3.91
C LEU A 159 -15.77 -2.68 4.80
N LYS A 160 -16.82 -2.86 5.59
CA LYS A 160 -17.00 -4.05 6.45
C LYS A 160 -16.95 -5.34 5.62
N LEU A 161 -17.65 -5.38 4.48
CA LEU A 161 -17.65 -6.53 3.58
C LEU A 161 -16.24 -6.84 3.03
N GLN A 162 -15.52 -5.81 2.57
CA GLN A 162 -14.17 -5.99 2.04
C GLN A 162 -13.18 -6.44 3.11
N LEU A 163 -13.31 -5.95 4.35
CA LEU A 163 -12.49 -6.41 5.48
C LEU A 163 -12.76 -7.89 5.79
N ALA A 164 -14.03 -8.30 5.85
CA ALA A 164 -14.39 -9.71 6.07
C ALA A 164 -13.83 -10.61 4.95
N GLN A 165 -13.87 -10.17 3.69
CA GLN A 165 -13.27 -10.90 2.57
C GLN A 165 -11.75 -10.98 2.67
N ALA A 166 -11.09 -9.91 3.11
CA ALA A 166 -9.63 -9.90 3.29
C ALA A 166 -9.19 -10.81 4.45
N GLU A 167 -9.96 -10.87 5.54
CA GLU A 167 -9.73 -11.77 6.67
C GLU A 167 -10.00 -13.23 6.28
N ALA A 168 -11.07 -13.51 5.54
CA ALA A 168 -11.33 -14.84 4.98
C ALA A 168 -10.18 -15.29 4.06
N ALA A 169 -9.75 -14.45 3.11
CA ALA A 169 -8.63 -14.77 2.23
C ALA A 169 -7.31 -14.99 3.00
N ALA A 170 -7.08 -14.24 4.08
CA ALA A 170 -5.91 -14.42 4.93
C ALA A 170 -5.95 -15.75 5.71
N THR A 171 -7.11 -16.13 6.27
CA THR A 171 -7.28 -17.39 6.99
C THR A 171 -7.27 -18.62 6.08
N GLU A 172 -7.73 -18.49 4.83
CA GLU A 172 -7.62 -19.54 3.82
C GLU A 172 -6.18 -19.77 3.37
N ALA A 173 -5.36 -18.73 3.29
CA ALA A 173 -3.93 -18.85 3.00
C ALA A 173 -3.16 -19.66 4.07
N ASP A 174 -3.60 -19.59 5.33
CA ASP A 174 -3.08 -20.39 6.45
C ASP A 174 -3.63 -21.83 6.51
N LYS A 175 -4.72 -22.15 5.79
CA LYS A 175 -5.37 -23.48 5.78
C LYS A 175 -4.95 -24.40 4.62
N LYS A 176 -3.94 -24.03 3.82
CA LYS A 176 -3.36 -24.97 2.86
C LYS A 176 -2.76 -26.15 3.65
N PRO A 177 -3.19 -27.41 3.45
CA PRO A 177 -2.91 -28.48 4.40
C PRO A 177 -1.40 -28.78 4.46
N PRO A 178 -0.77 -28.73 5.64
CA PRO A 178 0.44 -29.51 5.87
C PRO A 178 0.03 -30.98 6.07
N VAL A 179 0.77 -31.87 5.43
CA VAL A 179 0.76 -33.28 5.81
C VAL A 179 1.12 -33.37 7.30
N ASP A 180 0.25 -34.10 8.01
CA ASP A 180 0.22 -34.52 9.40
C ASP A 180 1.53 -34.42 10.21
N THR A 181 1.52 -33.60 11.28
CA THR A 181 2.12 -33.91 12.60
C THR A 181 1.87 -32.79 13.63
N GLY A 182 1.01 -33.06 14.62
CA GLY A 182 1.10 -32.54 16.00
C GLY A 182 0.57 -31.12 16.32
N PRO A 183 0.01 -30.89 17.54
CA PRO A 183 -0.86 -29.75 17.81
C PRO A 183 -0.10 -28.52 18.31
N LYS A 184 -0.46 -27.32 17.84
CA LYS A 184 -0.13 -26.06 18.55
C LYS A 184 -1.07 -24.89 18.27
N VAL A 185 -1.84 -24.58 19.31
CA VAL A 185 -1.98 -23.27 19.95
C VAL A 185 -2.53 -22.11 19.09
N VAL A 186 -3.81 -21.86 19.36
CA VAL A 186 -4.53 -20.60 19.24
C VAL A 186 -3.66 -19.40 19.63
N GLY A 187 -3.64 -18.38 18.78
CA GLY A 187 -2.90 -17.14 19.00
C GLY A 187 -3.49 -15.94 18.28
N GLU A 188 -4.82 -15.79 18.27
CA GLU A 188 -5.50 -14.52 17.97
C GLU A 188 -5.25 -13.51 19.10
N GLY A 189 -4.02 -13.00 19.19
CA GLY A 189 -3.61 -12.01 20.18
C GLY A 189 -2.25 -11.35 19.92
N LEU A 190 -1.40 -11.93 19.07
CA LEU A 190 0.00 -11.54 18.95
C LEU A 190 0.29 -10.27 18.14
N ILE A 191 -0.67 -9.76 17.37
CA ILE A 191 -0.40 -8.61 16.49
C ILE A 191 -0.34 -7.29 17.29
N VAL A 192 -1.00 -7.18 18.45
CA VAL A 192 -0.96 -5.93 19.24
C VAL A 192 0.38 -5.77 19.98
N ASP A 193 0.96 -6.87 20.48
CA ASP A 193 2.18 -6.82 21.28
C ASP A 193 3.44 -6.58 20.44
N GLU A 194 3.53 -7.19 19.25
CA GLU A 194 4.63 -6.94 18.32
C GLU A 194 4.67 -5.45 17.88
N TRP A 195 3.51 -4.79 17.86
CA TRP A 195 3.34 -3.38 17.50
C TRP A 195 3.83 -2.42 18.58
N LYS A 196 3.53 -2.73 19.85
CA LYS A 196 4.03 -1.96 20.99
C LYS A 196 5.55 -2.09 21.08
N GLU A 197 6.06 -3.31 20.92
CA GLU A 197 7.49 -3.59 21.02
C GLU A 197 8.29 -2.94 19.88
N ARG A 198 7.76 -2.91 18.65
CA ARG A 198 8.44 -2.25 17.52
C ARG A 198 8.44 -0.73 17.68
N ARG A 199 7.35 -0.12 18.17
CA ARG A 199 7.28 1.31 18.50
C ARG A 199 8.25 1.68 19.62
N GLU A 200 8.32 0.86 20.68
CA GLU A 200 9.26 1.03 21.80
C GLU A 200 10.72 0.87 21.34
N ARG A 201 11.03 -0.12 20.50
CA ARG A 201 12.38 -0.28 19.91
C ARG A 201 12.80 0.91 19.04
N TYR A 202 11.87 1.52 18.30
CA TYR A 202 12.17 2.74 17.55
C TYR A 202 12.35 3.97 18.45
N LEU A 203 11.54 4.11 19.50
CA LEU A 203 11.66 5.20 20.46
C LEU A 203 12.95 5.10 21.28
N ALA A 204 13.33 3.88 21.68
CA ALA A 204 14.59 3.59 22.36
C ALA A 204 15.80 3.97 21.51
N LYS A 205 15.80 3.61 20.22
CA LYS A 205 16.88 4.03 19.29
C LYS A 205 16.97 5.56 19.17
N GLN A 206 15.83 6.25 19.17
CA GLN A 206 15.80 7.71 19.07
C GLN A 206 16.31 8.41 20.33
N GLN A 207 16.05 7.86 21.52
CA GLN A 207 16.60 8.38 22.77
C GLN A 207 18.12 8.15 22.85
N VAL A 208 18.61 7.00 22.39
CA VAL A 208 20.06 6.72 22.33
C VAL A 208 20.76 7.69 21.36
N GLU A 209 20.21 7.91 20.16
CA GLU A 209 20.79 8.81 19.16
C GLU A 209 20.74 10.30 19.57
N ALA A 210 19.70 10.69 20.31
CA ALA A 210 19.58 12.03 20.90
C ALA A 210 20.56 12.24 22.08
N VAL A 211 20.78 11.22 22.91
CA VAL A 211 21.73 11.28 24.04
C VAL A 211 23.18 11.25 23.54
N ASP A 212 23.50 10.46 22.52
CA ASP A 212 24.84 10.45 21.89
C ASP A 212 25.17 11.80 21.22
N SER A 213 24.17 12.54 20.75
CA SER A 213 24.36 13.89 20.18
C SER A 213 24.58 14.96 21.24
N VAL A 214 24.04 14.78 22.46
CA VAL A 214 24.22 15.70 23.60
C VAL A 214 25.53 15.45 24.35
N VAL A 215 26.03 14.21 24.37
CA VAL A 215 27.30 13.85 25.04
C VAL A 215 28.54 14.15 24.17
N LYS A 216 28.36 14.48 22.88
CA LYS A 216 29.43 14.84 21.94
C LYS A 216 29.63 16.35 21.72
N GLN A 217 29.10 17.22 22.58
CA GLN A 217 29.46 18.64 22.60
C GLN A 217 30.42 18.96 23.73
#